data_AF-Q6W1L2-F1
#
_entry.id   AF-Q6W1L2-F1
#
_cell.length_a   1.000
_cell.length_b   1.000
_cell.length_c   1.000
_cell.angle_alpha   90.00
_cell.angle_beta   90.00
_cell.angle_gamma   90.00
#
_symmetry.space_group_name_H-M   'P 1'
#
loop_
_entity.id
_entity.type
_entity.pdbx_description
1 polymer ?
#
loop_
_entity_poly.entity_id
_entity_poly.type
_entity_poly.pdbx_seq_one_letter_code
_entity_poly.pdbx_strand_id
1 'polypeptide(L)'
;MSKFLKSGKAADARAEDDAKVRATVEGILSDIERRGDLAVRDLSEKFDRWSPENFRLSEQDIERLIGEVPAQDLAAIRFAQDQVRRFAEHQKAALRDVEVETLPGVVLGHRNIPVNSVGCYAPGGK
;
A
#
# COMPACT_ATOMS: atom_id res chain seq x y z
N MET A 1 -36.77 16.77 -20.90
CA MET A 1 -35.82 17.34 -19.92
C MET A 1 -35.46 16.27 -18.91
N SER A 2 -34.17 16.02 -18.67
CA SER A 2 -33.69 15.04 -17.70
C SER A 2 -33.79 15.60 -16.27
N LYS A 3 -34.49 14.90 -15.37
CA LYS A 3 -34.57 15.22 -13.94
C LYS A 3 -33.44 14.49 -13.22
N PHE A 4 -32.46 15.22 -12.71
CA PHE A 4 -31.39 14.63 -11.90
C PHE A 4 -31.93 14.29 -10.50
N LEU A 5 -31.83 13.02 -10.10
CA LEU A 5 -32.27 12.53 -8.78
C LEU A 5 -31.23 12.75 -7.68
N LYS A 6 -29.97 12.96 -8.07
CA LYS A 6 -28.85 13.27 -7.17
C LYS A 6 -27.83 14.10 -7.91
N SER A 7 -27.41 15.22 -7.32
CA SER A 7 -26.23 15.98 -7.75
C SER A 7 -25.08 15.69 -6.78
N GLY A 8 -23.85 15.81 -7.28
CA GLY A 8 -22.68 15.84 -6.40
C GLY A 8 -22.69 17.10 -5.53
N LYS A 9 -21.92 17.09 -4.44
CA LYS A 9 -21.65 18.31 -3.67
C LYS A 9 -21.14 19.43 -4.59
N ALA A 10 -21.52 20.66 -4.29
CA ALA A 10 -21.01 21.86 -4.98
C ALA A 10 -19.48 21.92 -4.91
N ALA A 11 -18.84 22.54 -5.92
CA ALA A 11 -17.38 22.60 -6.01
C ALA A 11 -16.76 23.22 -4.75
N ASP A 12 -17.31 24.34 -4.26
CA ASP A 12 -16.82 25.02 -3.06
C ASP A 12 -16.93 24.14 -1.81
N ALA A 13 -18.03 23.40 -1.67
CA ALA A 13 -18.23 22.48 -0.55
C ALA A 13 -17.25 21.30 -0.59
N ARG A 14 -16.87 20.81 -1.78
CA ARG A 14 -15.83 19.79 -1.94
C ARG A 14 -14.45 20.34 -1.58
N ALA A 15 -14.14 21.55 -2.06
CA ALA A 15 -12.86 22.20 -1.77
C ALA A 15 -12.69 22.46 -0.26
N GLU A 16 -13.76 22.83 0.43
CA GLU A 16 -13.75 23.01 1.89
C GLU A 16 -13.52 21.68 2.63
N ASP A 17 -14.21 20.60 2.22
CA ASP A 17 -14.00 19.26 2.78
C ASP A 17 -12.55 18.79 2.57
N ASP A 18 -12.01 18.97 1.36
CA ASP A 18 -10.64 18.59 1.01
C ASP A 18 -9.61 19.37 1.85
N ALA A 19 -9.84 20.66 2.09
CA ALA A 19 -8.99 21.49 2.94
C ALA A 19 -8.96 20.98 4.39
N LYS A 20 -10.12 20.56 4.94
CA LYS A 20 -10.22 19.99 6.30
C LYS A 20 -9.50 18.64 6.40
N VAL A 21 -9.67 17.78 5.38
CA VAL A 21 -8.98 16.49 5.31
C VAL A 21 -7.48 16.70 5.25
N ARG A 22 -7.01 17.61 4.38
CA ARG A 22 -5.59 17.94 4.25
C ARG A 22 -4.98 18.39 5.57
N ALA A 23 -5.59 19.37 6.23
CA ALA A 23 -5.11 19.88 7.50
C ALA A 23 -5.03 18.77 8.57
N THR A 24 -6.01 17.87 8.59
CA THR A 24 -6.02 16.71 9.51
C THR A 24 -4.86 15.75 9.22
N VAL A 25 -4.67 15.39 7.95
CA VAL A 25 -3.59 14.47 7.53
C VAL A 25 -2.21 15.08 7.79
N GLU A 26 -2.00 16.35 7.47
CA GLU A 26 -0.74 17.05 7.75
C GLU A 26 -0.43 17.07 9.25
N GLY A 27 -1.44 17.31 10.09
CA GLY A 27 -1.29 17.22 11.55
C GLY A 27 -0.91 15.83 12.04
N ILE A 28 -1.55 14.78 11.51
CA ILE A 28 -1.23 13.38 11.84
C ILE A 28 0.20 13.02 11.44
N LEU A 29 0.60 13.36 10.22
CA LEU A 29 1.94 13.07 9.70
C LEU A 29 3.02 13.78 10.53
N SER A 30 2.82 15.06 10.85
CA SER A 30 3.76 15.82 11.68
C SER A 30 3.92 15.22 13.09
N ASP A 31 2.82 14.71 13.66
CA ASP A 31 2.85 14.10 14.97
C ASP A 31 3.54 12.74 14.98
N ILE A 32 3.31 11.92 13.94
CA ILE A 32 4.01 10.65 13.72
C ILE A 32 5.51 10.89 13.50
N GLU A 33 5.89 11.89 12.70
CA GLU A 33 7.30 12.23 12.48
C GLU A 33 8.01 12.60 13.78
N ARG A 34 7.32 13.31 14.68
CA ARG A 34 7.89 13.76 15.97
C ARG A 34 7.90 12.66 17.05
N ARG A 35 6.85 11.85 17.14
CA ARG A 35 6.62 10.92 18.27
C ARG A 35 6.71 9.44 17.90
N GLY A 36 6.84 9.12 16.62
CA GLY A 36 6.90 7.75 16.10
C GLY A 36 5.72 6.90 16.56
N ASP A 37 6.03 5.69 17.03
CA ASP A 37 5.05 4.67 17.41
C ASP A 37 4.07 5.11 18.52
N LEU A 38 4.44 6.08 19.36
CA LEU A 38 3.52 6.62 20.37
C LEU A 38 2.31 7.31 19.71
N ALA A 39 2.54 8.11 18.67
CA ALA A 39 1.44 8.75 17.93
C ALA A 39 0.59 7.70 17.19
N VAL A 40 1.23 6.69 16.60
CA VAL A 40 0.52 5.60 15.93
C VAL A 40 -0.38 4.85 16.91
N ARG A 41 0.11 4.58 18.12
CA ARG A 41 -0.65 3.92 19.18
C ARG A 41 -1.86 4.73 19.64
N ASP A 42 -1.67 6.03 19.89
CA ASP A 42 -2.78 6.93 20.25
C ASP A 42 -3.87 6.94 19.17
N LEU A 43 -3.47 6.94 17.89
CA LEU A 43 -4.39 6.92 16.75
C LEU A 43 -5.13 5.57 16.66
N SER A 44 -4.44 4.45 16.81
CA SER A 44 -5.07 3.12 16.76
C SER A 44 -6.03 2.90 17.92
N GLU A 45 -5.70 3.37 19.12
CA GLU A 45 -6.62 3.31 20.25
C GLU A 45 -7.85 4.21 20.03
N LYS A 46 -7.66 5.40 19.45
CA LYS A 46 -8.76 6.33 19.15
C LYS A 46 -9.71 5.79 18.07
N PHE A 47 -9.18 5.29 16.96
CA PHE A 47 -9.97 4.93 15.78
C PHE A 47 -10.39 3.47 15.74
N ASP A 48 -9.52 2.57 16.19
CA ASP A 48 -9.73 1.12 16.10
C ASP A 48 -10.05 0.49 17.46
N ARG A 49 -9.85 1.23 18.57
CA ARG A 49 -9.91 0.71 19.95
C ARG A 49 -9.00 -0.50 20.15
N TRP A 50 -7.84 -0.46 19.49
CA TRP A 50 -6.88 -1.56 19.46
C TRP A 50 -5.48 -1.02 19.80
N SER A 51 -4.83 -1.65 20.77
CA SER A 51 -3.51 -1.23 21.28
C SER A 51 -2.75 -2.45 21.81
N PRO A 52 -2.32 -3.38 20.93
CA PRO A 52 -1.57 -4.56 21.33
C PRO A 52 -0.20 -4.16 21.85
N GLU A 53 0.45 -5.02 22.65
CA GLU A 53 1.83 -4.76 23.07
C GLU A 53 2.75 -4.49 21.87
N ASN A 54 2.61 -5.29 20.80
CA ASN A 54 3.33 -5.13 19.54
C ASN A 54 2.37 -5.09 18.34
N PHE A 55 2.56 -4.14 17.43
CA PHE A 55 1.83 -4.06 16.17
C PHE A 55 2.31 -5.09 15.14
N ARG A 56 3.57 -5.54 15.26
CA ARG A 56 4.13 -6.58 14.40
C ARG A 56 3.69 -7.94 14.90
N LEU A 57 3.00 -8.69 14.05
CA LEU A 57 2.68 -10.10 14.31
C LEU A 57 3.96 -10.94 14.42
N SER A 58 3.99 -11.85 15.39
CA SER A 58 5.05 -12.84 15.50
C SER A 58 4.90 -13.92 14.41
N GLU A 59 5.97 -14.66 14.13
CA GLU A 59 5.89 -15.82 13.21
C GLU A 59 4.87 -16.85 13.67
N GLN A 60 4.78 -17.08 14.99
CA GLN A 60 3.80 -17.98 15.59
C GLN A 60 2.36 -17.50 15.41
N ASP A 61 2.12 -16.19 15.55
CA ASP A 61 0.80 -15.61 15.26
C ASP A 61 0.42 -15.81 13.80
N ILE A 62 1.37 -15.59 12.89
CA ILE A 62 1.15 -15.75 11.45
C ILE A 62 0.82 -17.22 11.14
N GLU A 63 1.60 -18.18 11.64
CA GLU A 63 1.35 -19.61 11.42
C GLU A 63 0.00 -20.06 11.97
N ARG A 64 -0.35 -19.61 13.18
CA ARG A 64 -1.65 -19.88 13.80
C ARG A 64 -2.79 -19.34 12.96
N LEU A 65 -2.72 -18.06 12.54
CA LEU A 65 -3.75 -17.41 11.73
C LEU A 65 -3.89 -18.06 10.35
N ILE A 66 -2.78 -18.50 9.73
CA ILE A 66 -2.82 -19.29 8.50
C ILE A 66 -3.55 -20.63 8.74
N GLY A 67 -3.34 -21.27 9.88
CA GLY A 67 -4.02 -22.50 10.27
C GLY A 67 -5.54 -22.35 10.49
N GLU A 68 -6.02 -21.14 10.73
CA GLU A 68 -7.45 -20.83 10.86
C GLU A 68 -8.15 -20.68 9.49
N VAL A 69 -7.38 -20.55 8.40
CA VAL A 69 -7.92 -20.42 7.05
C VAL A 69 -8.39 -21.79 6.52
N PRO A 70 -9.63 -21.91 6.00
CA PRO A 70 -10.11 -23.14 5.40
C PRO A 70 -9.17 -23.63 4.28
N ALA A 71 -8.93 -24.95 4.23
CA ALA A 71 -7.97 -25.55 3.31
C ALA A 71 -8.26 -25.21 1.83
N GLN A 72 -9.54 -25.12 1.45
CA GLN A 72 -9.96 -24.73 0.11
C GLN A 72 -9.58 -23.28 -0.22
N ASP A 73 -9.80 -22.34 0.71
CA ASP A 73 -9.46 -20.93 0.53
C ASP A 73 -7.95 -20.74 0.46
N LEU A 74 -7.21 -21.44 1.33
CA LEU A 74 -5.74 -21.42 1.30
C LEU A 74 -5.20 -21.94 -0.04
N ALA A 75 -5.78 -23.02 -0.58
CA ALA A 75 -5.42 -23.54 -1.89
C ALA A 75 -5.72 -22.54 -3.02
N ALA A 76 -6.88 -21.86 -2.97
CA ALA A 76 -7.25 -20.85 -3.95
C ALA A 76 -6.30 -19.63 -3.91
N ILE A 77 -5.94 -19.15 -2.70
CA ILE A 77 -4.99 -18.05 -2.52
C ILE A 77 -3.61 -18.44 -3.07
N ARG A 78 -3.12 -19.64 -2.77
CA ARG A 78 -1.83 -20.13 -3.29
C ARG A 78 -1.84 -20.23 -4.81
N PHE A 79 -2.90 -20.77 -5.40
CA PHE A 79 -3.05 -20.82 -6.85
C PHE A 79 -3.01 -19.42 -7.48
N ALA A 80 -3.77 -18.47 -6.93
CA ALA A 80 -3.76 -17.10 -7.43
C ALA A 80 -2.37 -16.45 -7.31
N GLN A 81 -1.70 -16.64 -6.17
CA GLN A 81 -0.34 -16.15 -5.95
C GLN A 81 0.66 -16.73 -6.96
N ASP A 82 0.59 -18.03 -7.24
CA ASP A 82 1.46 -18.70 -8.20
C ASP A 82 1.25 -18.15 -9.62
N GLN A 83 0.00 -17.93 -10.02
CA GLN A 83 -0.31 -17.36 -11.33
C GLN A 83 0.20 -15.91 -11.48
N VAL A 84 0.01 -15.07 -10.45
CA VAL A 84 0.52 -13.69 -10.44
C VAL A 84 2.05 -13.69 -10.48
N ARG A 85 2.70 -14.52 -9.65
CA ARG A 85 4.17 -14.62 -9.59
C ARG A 85 4.75 -15.06 -10.93
N ARG A 86 4.19 -16.11 -11.54
CA ARG A 86 4.64 -16.62 -12.84
C ARG A 86 4.66 -15.51 -13.88
N PHE A 87 3.59 -14.73 -13.99
CA PHE A 87 3.57 -13.64 -14.97
C PHE A 87 4.52 -12.49 -14.61
N ALA A 88 4.59 -12.11 -13.33
CA ALA A 88 5.52 -11.08 -12.86
C ALA A 88 6.99 -11.44 -13.12
N GLU A 89 7.36 -12.72 -13.02
CA GLU A 89 8.70 -13.21 -13.36
C GLU A 89 9.01 -13.03 -14.86
N HIS A 90 8.04 -13.27 -15.74
CA HIS A 90 8.21 -13.00 -17.18
C HIS A 90 8.37 -11.49 -17.46
N GLN A 91 7.58 -10.64 -16.78
CA GLN A 91 7.71 -9.19 -16.89
C GLN A 91 9.09 -8.73 -16.41
N LYS A 92 9.55 -9.24 -15.27
CA LYS A 92 10.89 -8.94 -14.73
C LYS A 92 11.99 -9.39 -15.68
N ALA A 93 11.88 -10.58 -16.29
CA ALA A 93 12.86 -11.07 -17.26
C ALA A 93 12.90 -10.24 -18.56
N ALA A 94 11.82 -9.53 -18.88
CA ALA A 94 11.77 -8.60 -20.00
C ALA A 94 12.40 -7.23 -19.68
N LEU A 95 12.54 -6.86 -18.40
CA LEU A 95 13.26 -5.67 -17.98
C LEU A 95 14.76 -5.89 -18.14
N ARG A 96 15.32 -5.36 -19.23
CA ARG A 96 16.76 -5.39 -19.51
C ARG A 96 17.34 -4.00 -19.42
N ASP A 97 18.51 -3.94 -18.80
CA ASP A 97 19.36 -2.77 -18.89
C ASP A 97 19.79 -2.59 -20.34
N VAL A 98 20.00 -1.34 -20.73
CA VAL A 98 20.49 -0.98 -22.06
C VAL A 98 21.80 -0.27 -21.88
N GLU A 99 22.80 -0.67 -22.65
CA GLU A 99 24.09 -0.01 -22.75
C GLU A 99 24.55 -0.15 -24.19
N VAL A 100 24.73 0.98 -24.88
CA VAL A 100 25.04 1.03 -26.30
C VAL A 100 26.05 2.14 -26.55
N GLU A 101 27.14 1.83 -27.25
CA GLU A 101 28.05 2.83 -27.79
C GLU A 101 27.46 3.38 -29.10
N THR A 102 27.02 4.63 -29.09
CA THR A 102 26.34 5.25 -30.25
C THR A 102 27.31 5.96 -31.19
N LEU A 103 28.46 6.38 -30.67
CA LEU A 103 29.61 6.93 -31.39
C LEU A 103 30.87 6.47 -30.65
N PRO A 104 32.05 6.43 -31.31
CA PRO A 104 33.30 6.06 -30.64
C PRO A 104 33.53 6.86 -29.36
N GLY A 105 33.58 6.18 -28.22
CA GLY A 105 33.75 6.75 -26.87
C GLY A 105 32.46 7.27 -26.20
N VAL A 106 31.29 7.15 -26.83
CA VAL A 106 30.00 7.64 -26.29
C VAL A 106 29.06 6.48 -26.00
N VAL A 107 28.91 6.15 -24.72
CA VAL A 107 28.02 5.08 -24.24
C VAL A 107 26.76 5.68 -23.63
N LEU A 108 25.59 5.26 -24.13
CA LEU A 108 24.27 5.65 -23.65
C LEU A 108 23.49 4.42 -23.17
N GLY A 109 22.56 4.62 -22.25
CA GLY A 109 21.80 3.51 -21.71
C GLY A 109 20.88 3.84 -20.54
N HIS A 110 20.23 2.81 -20.01
CA HIS A 110 19.45 2.86 -18.78
C HIS A 110 19.69 1.62 -17.92
N ARG A 111 19.44 1.75 -16.62
CA ARG A 111 19.46 0.63 -15.68
C ARG A 111 18.15 0.55 -14.91
N ASN A 112 17.69 -0.66 -14.65
CA ASN A 112 16.51 -0.95 -13.86
C ASN A 112 16.95 -1.25 -12.42
N ILE A 113 16.69 -0.33 -11.49
CA ILE A 113 17.10 -0.45 -10.09
C ILE A 113 15.86 -0.72 -9.23
N PRO A 114 15.81 -1.82 -8.45
CA PRO A 114 14.70 -2.06 -7.54
C PRO A 114 14.72 -1.03 -6.39
N VAL A 115 13.53 -0.68 -5.90
CA VAL A 115 13.39 0.08 -4.66
C VAL A 115 13.86 -0.75 -3.46
N ASN A 116 14.51 -0.10 -2.49
CA ASN A 116 15.05 -0.78 -1.31
C ASN A 116 13.96 -1.24 -0.32
N SER A 117 12.80 -0.57 -0.33
CA SER A 117 11.70 -0.83 0.60
C SER A 117 10.37 -0.50 -0.04
N VAL A 118 9.35 -1.31 0.23
CA VAL A 118 7.96 -1.08 -0.18
C VAL A 118 7.03 -1.26 1.02
N GLY A 119 6.00 -0.43 1.10
CA GLY A 119 4.88 -0.59 2.03
C GLY A 119 3.61 -0.96 1.25
N CYS A 120 2.83 -1.91 1.77
CA CYS A 120 1.52 -2.25 1.22
C CYS A 120 0.46 -2.00 2.30
N TYR A 121 -0.52 -1.17 1.98
CA TYR A 121 -1.67 -0.93 2.84
C TYR A 121 -2.85 -1.73 2.30
N ALA A 122 -3.40 -2.61 3.14
CA ALA A 122 -4.67 -3.28 2.90
C ALA A 122 -5.69 -2.70 3.89
N PRO A 123 -6.81 -2.12 3.42
CA PRO A 123 -7.83 -1.60 4.32
C PRO A 123 -8.48 -2.74 5.12
N GLY A 124 -8.73 -2.50 6.40
CA GLY A 124 -9.56 -3.37 7.22
C GLY A 124 -11.03 -3.35 6.79
N GLY A 125 -11.80 -4.33 7.25
CA GLY A 125 -13.21 -4.55 6.88
C GLY A 125 -13.73 -5.82 7.53
N LYS A 126 -14.95 -6.26 7.18
CA LYS A 126 -15.51 -7.52 7.72
C LYS A 126 -14.59 -8.72 7.52
#